data_AF-A0A497PR66-F1
#
_entry.id   AF-A0A497PR66-F1
#
_cell.length_a   1.000
_cell.length_b   1.000
_cell.length_c   1.000
_cell.angle_alpha   90.00
_cell.angle_beta   90.00
_cell.angle_gamma   90.00
#
_symmetry.space_group_name_H-M   'P 1'
#
loop_
_entity.id
_entity.type
_entity.pdbx_description
1 polymer ?
#
loop_
_entity_poly.entity_id
_entity_poly.type
_entity_poly.pdbx_seq_one_letter_code
_entity_poly.pdbx_strand_id
1 'polypeptide(L)'
;AQAGDMLSYQLTFLADTLEEDLAAAIEKAQRYKEKVNQAKALVSALMAEWRWMERRRTTLAQRREFLETAIARLNEVLKETSDDDREVIEILQAAAKDFGRLRDQIARILSAADESEAQALRSRDEAIAAIDSLLKVMPKKRDAMLAIADSEERRREYQRLMKALLQALGTAKQFKLKEEARNIQNEIEALEGLNGTSTSDSAEVAGTAE
;
A
#
# COMPACT_ATOMS: atom_id res chain seq x y z
N ALA A 1 -28.01 64.76 -38.81
CA ALA A 1 -26.59 64.39 -38.81
C ALA A 1 -26.13 64.02 -37.39
N GLN A 2 -26.12 64.95 -36.42
CA GLN A 2 -25.63 64.71 -35.05
C GLN A 2 -26.20 63.48 -34.30
N ALA A 3 -27.50 63.17 -34.45
CA ALA A 3 -28.10 61.99 -33.80
C ALA A 3 -27.63 60.65 -34.40
N GLY A 4 -27.27 60.65 -35.69
CA GLY A 4 -26.71 59.47 -36.36
C GLY A 4 -25.27 59.20 -35.94
N ASP A 5 -24.49 60.26 -35.75
CA ASP A 5 -23.11 60.17 -35.27
C ASP A 5 -23.07 59.65 -33.81
N MET A 6 -23.96 60.14 -32.93
CA MET A 6 -24.07 59.63 -31.55
C MET A 6 -24.45 58.15 -31.47
N LEU A 7 -25.39 57.69 -32.30
CA LEU A 7 -25.79 56.27 -32.35
C LEU A 7 -24.65 55.38 -32.87
N SER A 8 -23.89 55.87 -33.87
CA SER A 8 -22.68 55.21 -34.36
C SER A 8 -21.66 55.04 -33.23
N TYR A 9 -21.33 56.09 -32.47
CA TYR A 9 -20.39 55.98 -31.35
C TYR A 9 -20.87 55.04 -30.24
N GLN A 10 -22.17 55.05 -29.92
CA GLN A 10 -22.74 54.14 -28.92
C GLN A 10 -22.67 52.68 -29.38
N LEU A 11 -22.90 52.42 -30.67
CA LEU A 11 -22.80 51.09 -31.25
C LEU A 11 -21.35 50.60 -31.30
N THR A 12 -20.39 51.46 -31.65
CA THR A 12 -18.97 51.11 -31.63
C THR A 12 -18.50 50.83 -30.21
N PHE A 13 -18.86 51.67 -29.24
CA PHE A 13 -18.53 51.44 -27.83
C PHE A 13 -19.12 50.12 -27.31
N LEU A 14 -20.38 49.83 -27.62
CA LEU A 14 -21.00 48.54 -27.27
C LEU A 14 -20.30 47.36 -27.94
N ALA A 15 -19.91 47.49 -29.21
CA ALA A 15 -19.17 46.46 -29.92
C ALA A 15 -17.80 46.21 -29.27
N ASP A 16 -17.07 47.26 -28.92
CA ASP A 16 -15.77 47.17 -28.25
C ASP A 16 -15.91 46.49 -26.87
N THR A 17 -16.91 46.87 -26.06
CA THR A 17 -17.16 46.22 -24.76
C THR A 17 -17.53 44.75 -24.89
N LEU A 18 -18.32 44.38 -25.91
CA LEU A 18 -18.68 42.99 -26.17
C LEU A 18 -17.46 42.18 -26.64
N GLU A 19 -16.56 42.79 -27.40
CA GLU A 19 -15.31 42.16 -27.82
C GLU A 19 -14.37 41.90 -26.63
N GLU A 20 -14.24 42.87 -25.72
CA GLU A 20 -13.50 42.72 -24.45
C GLU A 20 -14.10 41.63 -23.56
N ASP A 21 -15.43 41.64 -23.36
CA ASP A 21 -16.14 40.63 -22.56
C ASP A 21 -15.99 39.23 -23.16
N LEU A 22 -16.06 39.11 -24.49
CA LEU A 22 -15.86 37.85 -25.20
C LEU A 22 -14.43 37.35 -25.03
N ALA A 23 -13.42 38.22 -25.16
CA ALA A 23 -12.02 37.86 -24.95
C ALA A 23 -11.78 37.36 -23.52
N ALA A 24 -12.30 38.07 -22.52
CA ALA A 24 -12.20 37.68 -21.11
C ALA A 24 -12.91 36.33 -20.84
N ALA A 25 -14.07 36.10 -21.44
CA ALA A 25 -14.80 34.84 -21.32
C ALA A 25 -14.05 33.67 -21.95
N ILE A 26 -13.44 33.87 -23.12
CA ILE A 26 -12.60 32.88 -23.80
C ILE A 26 -11.39 32.54 -22.93
N GLU A 27 -10.71 33.53 -22.38
CA GLU A 27 -9.55 33.32 -21.51
C GLU A 27 -9.94 32.54 -20.24
N LYS A 28 -11.06 32.91 -19.60
CA LYS A 28 -11.58 32.18 -18.44
C LYS A 28 -11.90 30.73 -18.77
N ALA A 29 -12.52 30.47 -19.93
CA ALA A 29 -12.84 29.13 -20.38
C ALA A 29 -11.59 28.29 -20.67
N GLN A 30 -10.53 28.89 -21.23
CA GLN A 30 -9.26 28.21 -21.47
C GLN A 30 -8.59 27.82 -20.15
N ARG A 31 -8.48 28.76 -19.21
CA ARG A 31 -7.92 28.50 -17.86
C ARG A 31 -8.69 27.40 -17.13
N TYR A 32 -10.03 27.40 -17.25
CA TYR A 32 -10.86 26.34 -16.68
C TYR A 32 -10.54 24.96 -17.28
N LYS A 33 -10.45 24.87 -18.61
CA LYS A 33 -10.07 23.61 -19.30
C LYS A 33 -8.69 23.12 -18.87
N GLU A 34 -7.74 24.03 -18.69
CA GLU A 34 -6.40 23.69 -18.20
C GLU A 34 -6.45 23.08 -16.80
N LYS A 35 -7.20 23.68 -15.86
CA LYS A 35 -7.39 23.13 -14.51
C LYS A 35 -8.00 21.73 -14.55
N VAL A 36 -9.03 21.52 -15.36
CA VAL A 36 -9.65 20.20 -15.56
C VAL A 36 -8.63 19.18 -16.08
N ASN A 37 -7.81 19.57 -17.06
CA ASN A 37 -6.77 18.70 -17.60
C ASN A 37 -5.68 18.39 -16.56
N GLN A 38 -5.28 19.36 -15.73
CA GLN A 38 -4.33 19.17 -14.65
C GLN A 38 -4.86 18.18 -13.60
N ALA A 39 -6.13 18.29 -13.20
CA ALA A 39 -6.77 17.34 -12.29
C ALA A 39 -6.82 15.93 -12.89
N LYS A 40 -7.23 15.79 -14.15
CA LYS A 40 -7.23 14.50 -14.86
C LYS A 40 -5.83 13.89 -14.95
N ALA A 41 -4.82 14.71 -15.22
CA ALA A 41 -3.43 14.28 -15.29
C ALA A 41 -2.92 13.79 -13.92
N LEU A 42 -3.20 14.53 -12.85
CA LEU A 42 -2.85 14.14 -11.49
C LEU A 42 -3.46 12.79 -11.10
N VAL A 43 -4.77 12.63 -11.31
CA VAL A 43 -5.47 11.37 -11.01
C VAL A 43 -4.89 10.22 -11.85
N SER A 44 -4.62 10.46 -13.14
CA SER A 44 -4.05 9.45 -14.03
C SER A 44 -2.65 9.03 -13.59
N ALA A 45 -1.81 9.96 -13.14
CA ALA A 45 -0.48 9.67 -12.61
C ALA A 45 -0.55 8.82 -11.34
N LEU A 46 -1.37 9.20 -10.37
CA LEU A 46 -1.58 8.42 -9.14
C LEU A 46 -2.11 7.00 -9.44
N MET A 47 -3.04 6.88 -10.41
CA MET A 47 -3.54 5.59 -10.85
C MET A 47 -2.48 4.73 -11.56
N ALA A 48 -1.55 5.34 -12.30
CA ALA A 48 -0.46 4.62 -12.93
C ALA A 48 0.51 4.07 -11.87
N GLU A 49 0.85 4.86 -10.87
CA GLU A 49 1.67 4.44 -9.73
C GLU A 49 0.98 3.33 -8.92
N TRP A 50 -0.32 3.46 -8.68
CA TRP A 50 -1.13 2.41 -8.05
C TRP A 50 -1.02 1.07 -8.81
N ARG A 51 -1.29 1.09 -10.11
CA ARG A 51 -1.19 -0.12 -10.97
C ARG A 51 0.22 -0.69 -11.01
N TRP A 52 1.24 0.16 -10.94
CA TRP A 52 2.63 -0.27 -10.87
C TRP A 52 2.90 -1.02 -9.57
N MET A 53 2.40 -0.53 -8.43
CA MET A 53 2.54 -1.23 -7.15
C MET A 53 1.74 -2.52 -7.09
N GLU A 54 0.57 -2.59 -7.74
CA GLU A 54 -0.22 -3.83 -7.84
C GLU A 54 0.55 -4.94 -8.58
N ARG A 55 1.25 -4.59 -9.66
CA ARG A 55 2.04 -5.54 -10.47
C ARG A 55 3.32 -6.00 -9.79
N ARG A 56 3.90 -5.19 -8.91
CA ARG A 56 5.10 -5.53 -8.14
C ARG A 56 4.72 -6.20 -6.81
N ARG A 57 5.66 -6.99 -6.25
CA ARG A 57 5.56 -7.56 -4.89
C ARG A 57 5.76 -6.49 -3.80
N THR A 58 4.95 -5.43 -3.81
CA THR A 58 4.90 -4.44 -2.73
C THR A 58 4.07 -4.97 -1.57
N THR A 59 4.45 -4.62 -0.34
CA THR A 59 3.72 -5.06 0.85
C THR A 59 2.42 -4.26 1.03
N LEU A 60 1.46 -4.83 1.76
CA LEU A 60 0.21 -4.12 2.08
C LEU A 60 0.46 -2.84 2.88
N ALA A 61 1.48 -2.81 3.75
CA ALA A 61 1.86 -1.59 4.48
C ALA A 61 2.36 -0.48 3.53
N GLN A 62 3.22 -0.81 2.58
CA GLN A 62 3.71 0.15 1.56
C GLN A 62 2.57 0.69 0.70
N ARG A 63 1.64 -0.18 0.28
CA ARG A 63 0.46 0.21 -0.50
C ARG A 63 -0.45 1.15 0.30
N ARG A 64 -0.60 0.92 1.60
CA ARG A 64 -1.38 1.79 2.49
C ARG A 64 -0.74 3.16 2.61
N GLU A 65 0.57 3.22 2.87
CA GLU A 65 1.31 4.48 2.98
C GLU A 65 1.18 5.32 1.71
N PHE A 66 1.36 4.70 0.53
CA PHE A 66 1.12 5.37 -0.74
C PHE A 66 -0.30 5.95 -0.84
N LEU A 67 -1.33 5.17 -0.49
CA LEU A 67 -2.71 5.64 -0.57
C LEU A 67 -2.97 6.81 0.38
N GLU A 68 -2.36 6.81 1.57
CA GLU A 68 -2.44 7.93 2.51
C GLU A 68 -1.79 9.20 1.92
N THR A 69 -0.61 9.08 1.31
CA THR A 69 0.06 10.19 0.63
C THR A 69 -0.73 10.69 -0.59
N ALA A 70 -1.28 9.78 -1.40
CA ALA A 70 -2.08 10.11 -2.58
C ALA A 70 -3.36 10.86 -2.20
N ILE A 71 -4.07 10.39 -1.16
CA ILE A 71 -5.26 11.07 -0.63
C ILE A 71 -4.89 12.45 -0.06
N ALA A 72 -3.78 12.56 0.68
CA ALA A 72 -3.33 13.84 1.22
C ALA A 72 -3.07 14.86 0.10
N ARG A 73 -2.36 14.44 -0.96
CA ARG A 73 -2.10 15.28 -2.14
C ARG A 73 -3.37 15.69 -2.86
N LEU A 74 -4.33 14.79 -3.06
CA LEU A 74 -5.62 15.13 -3.67
C LEU A 74 -6.41 16.14 -2.82
N ASN A 75 -6.38 15.98 -1.49
CA ASN A 75 -7.05 16.89 -0.57
C ASN A 75 -6.38 18.27 -0.49
N GLU A 76 -5.06 18.34 -0.66
CA GLU A 76 -4.33 19.59 -0.75
C GLU A 76 -4.76 20.38 -1.98
N VAL A 77 -4.74 19.74 -3.16
CA VAL A 77 -5.21 20.38 -4.40
C VAL A 77 -6.68 20.77 -4.31
N LEU A 78 -7.52 19.97 -3.65
CA LEU A 78 -8.93 20.31 -3.40
C LEU A 78 -9.10 21.58 -2.56
N LYS A 79 -8.23 21.83 -1.57
CA LYS A 79 -8.29 23.05 -0.74
C LYS A 79 -7.90 24.31 -1.52
N GLU A 80 -7.02 24.15 -2.50
CA GLU A 80 -6.55 25.25 -3.36
C GLU A 80 -7.50 25.52 -4.54
N THR A 81 -8.38 24.57 -4.85
CA THR A 81 -9.35 24.68 -5.94
C THR A 81 -10.49 25.61 -5.53
N SER A 82 -10.87 26.53 -6.43
CA SER A 82 -12.00 27.44 -6.20
C SER A 82 -13.33 26.67 -6.20
N ASP A 83 -14.28 27.09 -5.36
CA ASP A 83 -15.64 26.50 -5.29
C ASP A 83 -16.40 26.57 -6.64
N ASP A 84 -16.01 27.50 -7.52
CA ASP A 84 -16.57 27.62 -8.86
C ASP A 84 -16.11 26.50 -9.81
N ASP A 85 -15.01 25.82 -9.49
CA ASP A 85 -14.40 24.79 -10.34
C ASP A 85 -15.02 23.40 -10.10
N ARG A 86 -16.35 23.28 -10.21
CA ARG A 86 -17.11 22.06 -9.84
C ARG A 86 -16.59 20.76 -10.46
N GLU A 87 -16.33 20.71 -11.78
CA GLU A 87 -15.81 19.50 -12.44
C GLU A 87 -14.45 19.08 -11.85
N VAL A 88 -13.57 20.05 -11.54
CA VAL A 88 -12.26 19.80 -10.94
C VAL A 88 -12.45 19.17 -9.55
N ILE A 89 -13.34 19.75 -8.74
CA ILE A 89 -13.68 19.25 -7.42
C ILE A 89 -14.23 17.82 -7.51
N GLU A 90 -15.17 17.55 -8.40
CA GLU A 90 -15.77 16.23 -8.58
C GLU A 90 -14.72 15.18 -8.97
N ILE A 91 -13.81 15.49 -9.90
CA ILE A 91 -12.74 14.59 -10.33
C ILE A 91 -11.82 14.22 -9.15
N LEU A 92 -11.37 15.23 -8.41
CA LEU A 92 -10.44 15.02 -7.30
C LEU A 92 -11.12 14.30 -6.12
N GLN A 93 -12.37 14.64 -5.79
CA GLN A 93 -13.13 13.98 -4.74
C GLN A 93 -13.44 12.52 -5.07
N ALA A 94 -13.81 12.23 -6.32
CA ALA A 94 -14.04 10.86 -6.77
C ALA A 94 -12.79 10.00 -6.58
N ALA A 95 -11.63 10.50 -7.03
CA ALA A 95 -10.35 9.82 -6.87
C ALA A 95 -9.97 9.62 -5.38
N ALA A 96 -10.12 10.66 -4.55
CA ALA A 96 -9.81 10.58 -3.12
C ALA A 96 -10.71 9.55 -2.40
N LYS A 97 -11.98 9.48 -2.77
CA LYS A 97 -12.93 8.50 -2.23
C LYS A 97 -12.56 7.07 -2.61
N ASP A 98 -12.18 6.84 -3.86
CA ASP A 98 -11.80 5.50 -4.32
C ASP A 98 -10.49 5.02 -3.69
N PHE A 99 -9.48 5.89 -3.58
CA PHE A 99 -8.27 5.57 -2.81
C PHE A 99 -8.55 5.37 -1.32
N GLY A 100 -9.47 6.14 -0.74
CA GLY A 100 -9.91 5.96 0.65
C GLY A 100 -10.52 4.58 0.90
N ARG A 101 -11.38 4.10 -0.01
CA ARG A 101 -11.96 2.75 0.06
C ARG A 101 -10.89 1.67 0.03
N LEU A 102 -9.90 1.80 -0.87
CA LEU A 102 -8.78 0.85 -0.97
C LEU A 102 -7.93 0.85 0.30
N ARG A 103 -7.63 2.04 0.84
CA ARG A 103 -6.87 2.19 2.09
C ARG A 103 -7.59 1.49 3.24
N ASP A 104 -8.90 1.71 3.36
CA ASP A 104 -9.70 1.12 4.43
C ASP A 104 -9.79 -0.41 4.31
N GLN A 105 -9.88 -0.93 3.07
CA GLN A 105 -9.81 -2.37 2.83
C GLN A 105 -8.47 -2.96 3.28
N ILE A 106 -7.36 -2.31 2.91
CA ILE A 106 -6.02 -2.73 3.33
C ILE A 106 -5.87 -2.66 4.84
N ALA A 107 -6.36 -1.59 5.47
CA ALA A 107 -6.33 -1.43 6.92
C ALA A 107 -7.08 -2.57 7.62
N ARG A 108 -8.28 -2.95 7.14
CA ARG A 108 -9.02 -4.10 7.67
C ARG A 108 -8.27 -5.41 7.51
N ILE A 109 -7.60 -5.64 6.38
CA ILE A 109 -6.81 -6.85 6.16
C ILE A 109 -5.62 -6.92 7.12
N LEU A 110 -4.92 -5.79 7.32
CA LEU A 110 -3.80 -5.71 8.26
C LEU A 110 -4.28 -5.94 9.70
N SER A 111 -5.38 -5.29 10.12
CA SER A 111 -5.96 -5.51 11.45
C SER A 111 -6.44 -6.95 11.65
N ALA A 112 -7.03 -7.59 10.64
CA ALA A 112 -7.43 -8.99 10.73
C ALA A 112 -6.22 -9.95 10.77
N ALA A 113 -5.12 -9.61 10.11
CA ALA A 113 -3.87 -10.38 10.21
C ALA A 113 -3.26 -10.26 11.62
N ASP A 114 -3.30 -9.07 12.22
CA ASP A 114 -2.83 -8.84 13.59
C ASP A 114 -3.77 -9.51 14.62
N GLU A 115 -5.09 -9.49 14.40
CA GLU A 115 -6.07 -10.18 15.25
C GLU A 115 -6.01 -11.71 15.10
N SER A 116 -5.61 -12.23 13.92
CA SER A 116 -5.36 -13.66 13.71
C SER A 116 -4.11 -14.15 14.46
N GLU A 117 -3.12 -13.29 14.72
CA GLU A 117 -2.02 -13.63 15.64
C GLU A 117 -2.47 -13.61 17.13
N ALA A 118 -3.60 -12.95 17.44
CA ALA A 118 -4.07 -12.67 18.80
C ALA A 118 -5.34 -13.43 19.25
N GLN A 119 -5.95 -14.27 18.41
CA GLN A 119 -6.96 -15.20 18.90
C GLN A 119 -6.28 -16.29 19.75
N ALA A 120 -6.22 -16.04 21.06
CA ALA A 120 -5.91 -17.06 22.04
C ALA A 120 -6.83 -18.26 21.78
N LEU A 121 -6.24 -19.38 21.37
CA LEU A 121 -6.93 -20.64 21.09
C LEU A 121 -7.82 -20.96 22.29
N ARG A 122 -9.13 -21.10 22.06
CA ARG A 122 -10.13 -21.13 23.14
C ARG A 122 -10.32 -22.52 23.69
N SER A 123 -9.92 -23.54 22.94
CA SER A 123 -10.00 -24.94 23.35
C SER A 123 -8.70 -25.70 23.06
N ARG A 124 -8.52 -26.80 23.79
CA ARG A 124 -7.40 -27.72 23.60
C ARG A 124 -7.41 -28.33 22.19
N ASP A 125 -8.59 -28.66 21.66
CA ASP A 125 -8.74 -29.30 20.35
C ASP A 125 -8.42 -28.33 19.20
N GLU A 126 -8.80 -27.05 19.33
CA GLU A 126 -8.38 -25.98 18.42
C GLU A 126 -6.85 -25.81 18.43
N ALA A 127 -6.23 -25.88 19.61
CA ALA A 127 -4.78 -25.78 19.74
C ALA A 127 -4.05 -26.97 19.09
N ILE A 128 -4.55 -28.19 19.26
CA ILE A 128 -4.00 -29.38 18.60
C ILE A 128 -4.14 -29.23 17.07
N ALA A 129 -5.32 -28.87 16.57
CA ALA A 129 -5.56 -28.71 15.14
C ALA A 129 -4.66 -27.61 14.51
N ALA A 130 -4.51 -26.48 15.19
CA ALA A 130 -3.64 -25.40 14.75
C ALA A 130 -2.16 -25.85 14.72
N ILE A 131 -1.68 -26.49 15.79
CA ILE A 131 -0.29 -26.98 15.87
C ILE A 131 -0.02 -28.07 14.81
N ASP A 132 -0.92 -29.03 14.64
CA ASP A 132 -0.77 -30.09 13.65
C ASP A 132 -0.79 -29.53 12.21
N SER A 133 -1.65 -28.55 11.94
CA SER A 133 -1.67 -27.86 10.65
C SER A 133 -0.36 -27.11 10.37
N LEU A 134 0.21 -26.45 11.40
CA LEU A 134 1.50 -25.78 11.32
C LEU A 134 2.61 -26.79 10.99
N LEU A 135 2.73 -27.85 11.80
CA LEU A 135 3.74 -28.89 11.61
C LEU A 135 3.66 -29.54 10.22
N LYS A 136 2.47 -29.70 9.64
CA LYS A 136 2.29 -30.21 8.26
C LYS A 136 2.83 -29.26 7.18
N VAL A 137 2.75 -27.94 7.37
CA VAL A 137 3.22 -26.96 6.38
C VAL A 137 4.68 -26.56 6.58
N MET A 138 5.25 -26.80 7.76
CA MET A 138 6.63 -26.43 8.09
C MET A 138 7.68 -26.97 7.11
N PRO A 139 7.65 -28.24 6.66
CA PRO A 139 8.65 -28.75 5.72
C PRO A 139 8.68 -27.95 4.42
N LYS A 140 7.50 -27.65 3.85
CA LYS A 140 7.38 -26.85 2.61
C LYS A 140 7.85 -25.41 2.81
N LYS A 141 7.56 -24.82 3.98
CA LYS A 141 7.98 -23.46 4.32
C LYS A 141 9.50 -23.36 4.51
N ARG A 142 10.12 -24.39 5.09
CA ARG A 142 11.57 -24.53 5.21
C ARG A 142 12.23 -24.66 3.85
N ASP A 143 11.70 -25.48 2.95
CA ASP A 143 12.21 -25.63 1.59
C ASP A 143 12.09 -24.31 0.79
N ALA A 144 10.96 -23.61 0.94
CA ALA A 144 10.75 -22.31 0.32
C ALA A 144 11.72 -21.25 0.84
N MET A 145 12.03 -21.25 2.14
CA MET A 145 13.04 -20.36 2.74
C MET A 145 14.43 -20.64 2.17
N LEU A 146 14.82 -21.90 2.02
CA LEU A 146 16.11 -22.29 1.45
C LEU A 146 16.23 -21.87 -0.04
N ALA A 147 15.11 -21.84 -0.76
CA ALA A 147 15.06 -21.41 -2.16
C ALA A 147 15.17 -19.87 -2.35
N ILE A 148 15.10 -19.07 -1.29
CA ILE A 148 15.23 -17.60 -1.39
C ILE A 148 16.69 -17.23 -1.66
N ALA A 149 16.96 -16.55 -2.77
CA ALA A 149 18.31 -16.14 -3.16
C ALA A 149 18.86 -14.94 -2.34
N ASP A 150 17.99 -14.01 -1.91
CA ASP A 150 18.36 -12.85 -1.10
C ASP A 150 18.55 -13.21 0.38
N SER A 151 19.69 -12.84 0.95
CA SER A 151 20.07 -13.20 2.32
C SER A 151 19.23 -12.45 3.37
N GLU A 152 18.84 -11.21 3.09
CA GLU A 152 18.01 -10.40 4.00
C GLU A 152 16.56 -10.89 4.01
N GLU A 153 15.99 -11.20 2.84
CA GLU A 153 14.66 -11.81 2.73
C GLU A 153 14.61 -13.19 3.39
N ARG A 154 15.67 -14.00 3.21
CA ARG A 154 15.82 -15.31 3.88
C ARG A 154 15.87 -15.17 5.40
N ARG A 155 16.62 -14.20 5.92
CA ARG A 155 16.71 -13.92 7.37
C ARG A 155 15.38 -13.50 7.97
N ARG A 156 14.61 -12.68 7.26
CA ARG A 156 13.25 -12.27 7.68
C ARG A 156 12.30 -13.47 7.70
N GLU A 157 12.35 -14.33 6.69
CA GLU A 157 11.50 -15.52 6.64
C GLU A 157 11.88 -16.52 7.74
N TYR A 158 13.18 -16.70 8.02
CA TYR A 158 13.65 -17.45 9.19
C TYR A 158 13.07 -16.92 10.50
N GLN A 159 13.14 -15.60 10.74
CA GLN A 159 12.60 -14.98 11.95
C GLN A 159 11.08 -15.18 12.07
N ARG A 160 10.34 -15.13 10.96
CA ARG A 160 8.89 -15.39 10.95
C ARG A 160 8.57 -16.84 11.31
N LEU A 161 9.27 -17.79 10.70
CA LEU A 161 9.09 -19.22 11.00
C LEU A 161 9.44 -19.53 12.46
N MET A 162 10.53 -18.95 12.96
CA MET A 162 10.95 -19.11 14.35
C MET A 162 9.93 -18.53 15.33
N LYS A 163 9.40 -17.32 15.06
CA LYS A 163 8.34 -16.71 15.88
C LYS A 163 7.09 -17.59 15.94
N ALA A 164 6.66 -18.14 14.79
CA ALA A 164 5.50 -19.03 14.71
C ALA A 164 5.69 -20.32 15.53
N LEU A 165 6.87 -20.96 15.44
CA LEU A 165 7.17 -22.17 16.22
C LEU A 165 7.27 -21.89 17.72
N LEU A 166 7.88 -20.78 18.13
CA LEU A 166 7.95 -20.40 19.55
C LEU A 166 6.57 -20.09 20.11
N GLN A 167 5.70 -19.44 19.34
CA GLN A 167 4.31 -19.21 19.71
C GLN A 167 3.56 -20.54 19.84
N ALA A 168 3.70 -21.45 18.88
CA ALA A 168 3.10 -22.78 18.92
C ALA A 168 3.60 -23.61 20.12
N LEU A 169 4.88 -23.49 20.47
CA LEU A 169 5.47 -24.13 21.65
C LEU A 169 4.88 -23.55 22.94
N GLY A 170 4.69 -22.24 23.01
CA GLY A 170 4.00 -21.56 24.11
C GLY A 170 2.58 -22.08 24.29
N THR A 171 1.82 -22.18 23.21
CA THR A 171 0.48 -22.78 23.20
C THR A 171 0.49 -24.24 23.62
N ALA A 172 1.41 -25.06 23.10
CA ALA A 172 1.53 -26.47 23.46
C ALA A 172 1.80 -26.65 24.97
N LYS A 173 2.68 -25.82 25.54
CA LYS A 173 2.96 -25.80 26.99
C LYS A 173 1.75 -25.36 27.80
N GLN A 174 1.01 -24.33 27.35
CA GLN A 174 -0.20 -23.84 28.01
C GLN A 174 -1.28 -24.93 28.11
N PHE A 175 -1.47 -25.73 27.05
CA PHE A 175 -2.46 -26.80 27.00
C PHE A 175 -1.93 -28.19 27.44
N LYS A 176 -0.68 -28.27 27.92
CA LYS A 176 -0.01 -29.52 28.35
C LYS A 176 0.06 -30.60 27.25
N LEU A 177 0.25 -30.18 26.00
CA LEU A 177 0.38 -31.02 24.81
C LEU A 177 1.83 -31.50 24.65
N LYS A 178 2.15 -32.67 25.20
CA LYS A 178 3.53 -33.16 25.32
C LYS A 178 4.12 -33.66 24.00
N GLU A 179 3.32 -34.34 23.16
CA GLU A 179 3.79 -34.90 21.90
C GLU A 179 4.00 -33.80 20.85
N GLU A 180 3.06 -32.87 20.79
CA GLU A 180 3.09 -31.71 19.91
C GLU A 180 4.22 -30.76 20.28
N ALA A 181 4.47 -30.52 21.58
CA ALA A 181 5.61 -29.75 22.04
C ALA A 181 6.95 -30.39 21.62
N ARG A 182 7.06 -31.72 21.65
CA ARG A 182 8.26 -32.43 21.20
C ARG A 182 8.46 -32.30 19.69
N ASN A 183 7.38 -32.41 18.91
CA ASN A 183 7.44 -32.26 17.46
C ASN A 183 7.80 -30.83 17.04
N ILE A 184 7.28 -29.82 17.74
CA ILE A 184 7.67 -28.42 17.54
C ILE A 184 9.14 -28.22 17.87
N GLN A 185 9.63 -28.80 18.97
CA GLN A 185 11.03 -28.70 19.38
C GLN A 185 11.98 -29.29 18.32
N ASN A 186 11.65 -30.45 17.77
CA ASN A 186 12.42 -31.07 16.70
C ASN A 186 12.49 -30.18 15.43
N GLU A 187 11.41 -29.48 15.10
CA GLU A 187 11.38 -28.55 13.96
C GLU A 187 12.15 -27.25 14.23
N ILE A 188 12.17 -26.76 15.47
CA ILE A 188 13.03 -25.65 15.89
C ILE A 188 14.50 -26.05 15.70
N GLU A 189 14.90 -27.22 16.21
CA GLU A 189 16.27 -27.73 16.07
C GLU A 189 16.66 -27.92 14.60
N ALA A 190 15.74 -28.41 13.76
CA ALA A 190 15.97 -28.55 12.32
C ALA A 190 16.17 -27.19 11.61
N LEU A 191 15.44 -26.14 12.02
CA LEU A 191 15.63 -24.79 11.47
C LEU A 191 16.90 -24.12 11.98
N GLU A 192 17.25 -24.31 13.25
CA GLU A 192 18.50 -23.78 13.83
C GLU A 192 19.73 -24.43 13.18
N GLY A 193 19.69 -25.75 12.94
CA GLY A 193 20.75 -26.48 12.25
C GLY A 193 21.02 -25.96 10.83
N LEU A 194 20.00 -25.48 10.12
CA LEU A 194 20.13 -24.92 8.77
C LEU A 194 20.71 -23.49 8.76
N ASN A 195 20.52 -22.72 9.83
CA ASN A 195 21.09 -21.38 9.96
C ASN A 195 22.56 -21.43 10.43
N GLY A 196 22.92 -22.45 11.24
CA GLY A 196 24.29 -22.73 11.66
C GLY A 196 25.23 -23.11 10.51
N THR A 197 24.72 -23.73 9.44
CA THR A 197 25.51 -24.06 8.24
C THR A 197 25.80 -22.85 7.34
N SER A 198 25.00 -21.78 7.41
CA SER A 198 25.28 -20.54 6.65
C SER A 198 26.32 -19.63 7.29
N THR A 199 26.61 -19.81 8.58
CA THR A 199 27.65 -19.05 9.28
C THR A 199 28.99 -19.78 9.36
N SER A 200 29.03 -21.11 9.21
CA SER A 200 30.28 -21.88 9.21
C SER A 200 31.09 -21.75 7.90
N ASP A 201 30.43 -21.58 6.75
CA ASP A 201 31.13 -21.45 5.45
C ASP A 201 31.88 -20.11 5.26
N SER A 202 31.69 -19.14 6.17
CA SER A 202 32.43 -17.86 6.13
C SER A 202 33.68 -17.82 7.02
N ALA A 203 33.94 -18.85 7.83
CA ALA A 203 35.04 -18.84 8.80
C ALA A 203 36.27 -19.67 8.40
N GLU A 204 36.17 -20.57 7.41
CA GLU A 204 37.27 -21.50 7.06
C GLU A 204 38.21 -21.03 5.92
N VAL A 205 37.98 -19.87 5.29
CA VAL A 205 38.85 -19.37 4.19
C VAL A 205 39.89 -18.33 4.65
N ALA A 206 39.90 -17.93 5.92
CA ALA A 206 40.77 -16.87 6.43
C ALA A 206 42.05 -17.37 7.16
N GLY A 207 42.55 -18.56 6.84
CA GLY A 207 43.70 -19.11 7.55
C GLY A 207 44.51 -20.14 6.76
N THR A 208 45.21 -19.70 5.71
CA THR A 208 46.49 -20.27 5.25
C THR A 208 47.09 -19.35 4.18
N ALA A 209 48.02 -18.48 4.59
CA ALA A 209 49.04 -17.91 3.73
C ALA A 209 50.24 -17.56 4.62
N GLU A 210 51.07 -18.56 4.89
CA GLU A 210 52.51 -18.35 5.15
C GLU A 210 53.27 -18.49 3.82
#